data_AF-A0A5J4PGS3-F1
#
_entry.id   AF-A0A5J4PGS3-F1
#
_cell.length_a   1.000
_cell.length_b   1.000
_cell.length_c   1.000
_cell.angle_alpha   90.00
_cell.angle_beta   90.00
_cell.angle_gamma   90.00
#
_symmetry.space_group_name_H-M   'P 1'
#
loop_
_entity.id
_entity.type
_entity.pdbx_description
1 polymer ?
#
loop_
_entity_poly.entity_id
_entity_poly.type
_entity_poly.pdbx_seq_one_letter_code
_entity_poly.pdbx_strand_id
1 'polypeptide(L)' 'NIAADPVVQYMSKAQLEKNIEHTRKLMRDAAKKMEFIEAAQYRDELLKLEELLQEKWPIG' A
#
# COMPACT_ATOMS: atom_id res chain seq x y z
N ASN A 1 -14.63 -31.68 -10.45
CA ASN A 1 -13.94 -30.88 -9.40
C ASN A 1 -12.78 -30.14 -10.03
N ILE A 2 -13.07 -28.96 -10.58
CA ILE A 2 -12.03 -28.04 -11.03
C ILE A 2 -11.51 -27.41 -9.74
N ALA A 3 -10.34 -27.85 -9.29
CA ALA A 3 -9.61 -27.20 -8.22
C ALA A 3 -9.21 -25.81 -8.75
N ALA A 4 -10.07 -24.82 -8.50
CA ALA A 4 -9.70 -23.43 -8.60
C ALA A 4 -8.64 -23.21 -7.53
N ASP A 5 -7.39 -23.06 -7.95
CA ASP A 5 -6.26 -22.78 -7.08
C ASP A 5 -6.54 -21.43 -6.35
N PRO A 6 -6.81 -21.43 -5.03
CA PRO A 6 -7.42 -20.29 -4.34
C PRO A 6 -6.44 -19.15 -3.99
N VAL A 7 -5.20 -19.19 -4.51
CA VAL A 7 -4.11 -18.30 -4.08
C VAL A 7 -4.15 -16.92 -4.78
N VAL A 8 -4.90 -16.77 -5.87
CA VAL A 8 -4.80 -15.60 -6.77
C VAL A 8 -5.99 -14.63 -6.68
N GLN A 9 -6.85 -14.76 -5.67
CA GLN A 9 -7.93 -13.78 -5.49
C GLN A 9 -7.44 -12.61 -4.65
N TYR A 10 -6.93 -11.61 -5.35
CA TYR A 10 -6.89 -10.18 -5.02
C TYR A 10 -6.41 -9.82 -3.61
N MET A 11 -5.35 -9.01 -3.53
CA MET A 11 -4.92 -8.37 -2.29
C MET A 11 -6.15 -7.86 -1.52
N SER A 12 -6.41 -8.43 -0.34
CA SER A 12 -7.58 -8.09 0.46
C SER A 12 -7.47 -6.64 0.93
N LYS A 13 -8.59 -6.01 1.29
CA LYS A 13 -8.59 -4.66 1.87
C LYS A 13 -7.55 -4.54 3.01
N ALA A 14 -7.52 -5.53 3.90
CA ALA A 14 -6.58 -5.58 5.01
C ALA A 14 -5.10 -5.69 4.58
N GLN A 15 -4.81 -6.42 3.50
CA GLN A 15 -3.45 -6.49 2.96
C GLN A 15 -3.02 -5.16 2.35
N LEU A 16 -3.93 -4.48 1.64
CA LEU A 16 -3.66 -3.16 1.06
C LEU A 16 -3.45 -2.09 2.16
N GLU A 17 -4.31 -2.09 3.18
CA GLU A 17 -4.16 -1.22 4.37
C GLU A 17 -2.84 -1.48 5.11
N LYS A 18 -2.42 -2.75 5.23
CA LYS A 18 -1.14 -3.11 5.83
C LYS A 18 0.04 -2.59 5.01
N ASN A 19 -0.03 -2.67 3.68
CA ASN A 19 1.00 -2.14 2.79
C ASN A 19 1.08 -0.61 2.89
N ILE A 20 -0.05 0.09 2.92
CA ILE A 20 -0.13 1.54 3.15
C ILE A 20 0.59 1.93 4.44
N GLU A 21 0.29 1.26 5.56
CA GLU A 21 0.96 1.58 6.83
C GLU A 21 2.45 1.26 6.81
N HIS A 22 2.86 0.18 6.14
CA HIS A 22 4.27 -0.15 5.95
C HIS A 22 4.99 0.96 5.16
N THR A 23 4.48 1.34 3.99
CA THR A 23 5.08 2.36 3.13
C THR A 23 5.12 3.71 3.83
N ARG A 24 4.08 4.06 4.60
CA ARG A 24 4.05 5.25 5.46
C ARG A 24 5.16 5.23 6.52
N LYS A 25 5.45 4.07 7.11
CA LYS A 25 6.56 3.92 8.06
C LYS A 25 7.90 4.10 7.37
N LEU A 26 8.12 3.47 6.21
CA LEU A 26 9.35 3.64 5.43
C LEU A 26 9.61 5.12 5.08
N MET A 27 8.57 5.82 4.60
CA MET A 27 8.63 7.26 4.34
C MET A 27 9.08 8.06 5.57
N ARG A 28 8.47 7.81 6.73
CA ARG A 28 8.81 8.49 8.00
C ARG A 28 10.22 8.18 8.45
N ASP A 29 10.67 6.93 8.31
CA ASP A 29 12.00 6.49 8.71
C ASP A 29 13.08 7.08 7.80
N ALA A 30 12.87 7.12 6.48
CA ALA A 30 13.73 7.82 5.52
C ALA A 30 13.80 9.33 5.83
N ALA A 31 12.66 9.97 6.10
CA ALA A 31 12.61 11.39 6.46
C ALA A 31 13.41 11.69 7.76
N LYS A 32 13.31 10.83 8.78
CA LYS A 32 14.10 10.95 10.02
C LYS A 32 15.60 10.82 9.78
N LYS A 33 16.01 10.01 8.80
CA LYS A 33 17.41 9.85 8.38
C LYS A 33 17.89 10.93 7.41
N MET A 34 17.03 11.92 7.09
CA MET A 34 17.29 12.96 6.08
C MET A 34 17.47 12.41 4.66
N GLU A 35 16.96 11.21 4.38
CA GLU A 35 16.93 10.56 3.07
C GLU A 35 15.71 11.07 2.27
N PHE A 36 15.70 12.36 1.94
CA PHE A 36 14.51 13.02 1.40
C PHE A 36 14.08 12.53 0.01
N ILE A 37 15.03 12.08 -0.82
CA ILE A 37 14.71 11.50 -2.13
C ILE A 37 13.93 10.19 -1.95
N GLU A 38 14.37 9.33 -1.04
CA GLU A 38 13.70 8.06 -0.74
C GLU A 38 12.36 8.30 -0.04
N ALA A 39 12.28 9.27 0.88
CA ALA A 39 11.00 9.69 1.46
C ALA A 39 10.01 10.19 0.40
N ALA A 40 10.47 10.94 -0.61
CA ALA A 40 9.61 11.40 -1.70
C ALA A 40 9.11 10.23 -2.56
N GLN A 41 9.95 9.22 -2.82
CA GLN A 41 9.55 8.01 -3.53
C GLN A 41 8.48 7.22 -2.76
N TYR A 42 8.67 7.01 -1.46
CA TYR A 42 7.66 6.34 -0.64
C TYR A 42 6.36 7.14 -0.52
N ARG A 43 6.42 8.48 -0.52
CA ARG A 43 5.22 9.32 -0.57
C ARG A 43 4.43 9.08 -1.86
N ASP A 44 5.10 9.06 -3.00
CA ASP A 44 4.44 8.87 -4.30
C ASP A 44 3.85 7.46 -4.43
N GLU A 45 4.50 6.45 -3.84
CA GLU A 45 3.96 5.10 -3.72
C GLU A 45 2.75 5.05 -2.77
N LEU A 46 2.86 5.68 -1.59
CA LEU A 46 1.78 5.73 -0.60
C LEU A 46 0.50 6.33 -1.19
N LEU A 47 0.62 7.43 -1.94
CA LEU A 47 -0.53 8.06 -2.61
C LEU A 47 -1.23 7.11 -3.58
N LYS A 48 -0.48 6.38 -4.41
CA LYS A 48 -1.06 5.39 -5.33
C LYS A 48 -1.79 4.27 -4.61
N LEU A 49 -1.27 3.82 -3.45
CA LEU A 49 -1.91 2.79 -2.65
C LEU A 49 -3.20 3.30 -1.99
N GLU A 50 -3.19 4.53 -1.48
CA GLU A 50 -4.38 5.18 -0.89
C GLU A 50 -5.47 5.43 -1.94
N GLU A 51 -5.10 5.87 -3.14
CA GLU A 51 -6.00 5.98 -4.31
C GLU A 51 -6.61 4.62 -4.68
N LEU A 52 -5.79 3.58 -4.80
CA LEU A 52 -6.26 2.22 -5.10
C LEU A 52 -7.22 1.68 -4.05
N LEU A 53 -6.97 1.96 -2.76
CA LEU A 53 -7.85 1.57 -1.66
C LEU A 53 -9.21 2.25 -1.79
N GLN A 54 -9.22 3.55 -2.09
CA GLN A 54 -10.44 4.32 -2.29
C GLN A 54 -11.23 3.87 -3.53
N GLU A 55 -10.56 3.56 -4.64
CA GLU A 55 -11.20 3.05 -5.86
C GLU A 55 -11.86 1.68 -5.64
N LYS A 56 -11.18 0.78 -4.92
CA LYS A 56 -11.68 -0.59 -4.68
C LYS A 56 -12.70 -0.68 -3.55
N TRP A 57 -12.58 0.17 -2.53
CA TRP A 57 -13.45 0.21 -1.36
C TRP A 57 -13.84 1.65 -1.03
N PRO A 58 -14.64 2.30 -1.89
CA PRO A 58 -15.11 3.65 -1.63
C PRO A 58 -15.89 3.68 -0.31
N ILE A 59 -15.50 4.57 0.59
CA ILE A 59 -16.26 4.83 1.80
C ILE A 59 -17.47 5.68 1.38
N GLY A 60 -18.63 5.02 1.23
CA GLY A 60 -19.93 5.67 1.03
C GLY A 60 -20.53 6.18 2.33
#